data_AF-A0A7V5CJR1-F1
#
_entry.id   AF-A0A7V5CJR1-F1
#
_cell.length_a   1.000
_cell.length_b   1.000
_cell.length_c   1.000
_cell.angle_alpha   90.00
_cell.angle_beta   90.00
_cell.angle_gamma   90.00
#
_symmetry.space_group_name_H-M   'P 1'
#
loop_
_entity.id
_entity.type
_entity.pdbx_description
1 polymer ?
#
loop_
_entity_poly.entity_id
_entity_poly.type
_entity_poly.pdbx_seq_one_letter_code
_entity_poly.pdbx_strand_id
1 'polypeptide(L)'
;MDSEQREFGAKMFAALANPARLHILEHLAKGSASVNDIAQAVNLKQSMTSQHLASLLSAGVVIYEKSGNSRLYRLRDILARQQISL
;
A
#
# COMPACT_ATOMS: atom_id res chain seq x y z
N MET A 1 0.85 0.50 -26.47
CA MET A 1 0.10 0.49 -25.19
C MET A 1 -0.63 -0.83 -25.16
N ASP A 2 -0.03 -1.82 -24.52
CA ASP A 2 -0.49 -3.20 -24.56
C ASP A 2 -1.71 -3.37 -23.65
N SER A 3 -2.66 -4.26 -24.00
CA SER A 3 -3.90 -4.43 -23.23
C SER A 3 -3.66 -4.82 -21.78
N GLU A 4 -2.61 -5.61 -21.54
CA GLU A 4 -2.15 -6.01 -20.22
C GLU A 4 -1.68 -4.82 -19.37
N GLN A 5 -0.97 -3.86 -19.97
CA GLN A 5 -0.54 -2.64 -19.29
C GLN A 5 -1.74 -1.76 -18.87
N ARG A 6 -2.79 -1.68 -19.70
CA ARG A 6 -4.03 -0.96 -19.35
C ARG A 6 -4.75 -1.62 -18.19
N GLU A 7 -4.84 -2.94 -18.19
CA GLU A 7 -5.51 -3.68 -17.12
C GLU A 7 -4.75 -3.55 -15.78
N PHE A 8 -3.42 -3.63 -15.83
CA PHE A 8 -2.58 -3.36 -14.67
C PHE A 8 -2.80 -1.93 -14.13
N GLY A 9 -2.76 -0.93 -15.02
CA GLY A 9 -3.02 0.47 -14.65
C GLY A 9 -4.39 0.67 -14.00
N ALA A 10 -5.44 0.07 -14.56
CA ALA A 10 -6.79 0.14 -14.02
C ALA A 10 -6.89 -0.46 -12.61
N LYS A 11 -6.28 -1.64 -12.38
CA LYS A 11 -6.23 -2.28 -11.06
C LYS A 11 -5.49 -1.42 -10.04
N MET A 12 -4.37 -0.82 -10.44
CA MET A 12 -3.62 0.11 -9.60
C MET A 12 -4.46 1.33 -9.22
N PHE A 13 -5.07 2.01 -10.19
CA PHE A 13 -5.89 3.20 -9.91
C PHE A 13 -7.11 2.89 -9.03
N ALA A 14 -7.78 1.75 -9.25
CA ALA A 14 -8.88 1.32 -8.39
C ALA A 14 -8.45 1.07 -6.94
N ALA A 15 -7.24 0.53 -6.75
CA ALA A 15 -6.65 0.37 -5.42
C ALA A 15 -6.24 1.73 -4.80
N LEU A 16 -5.89 2.74 -5.58
CA LEU A 16 -5.58 4.08 -5.07
C LEU A 16 -6.82 4.93 -4.77
N ALA A 17 -7.96 4.67 -5.42
CA ALA A 17 -9.21 5.44 -5.29
C ALA A 17 -9.97 5.19 -3.96
N ASN A 18 -9.28 5.25 -2.82
CA ASN A 18 -9.87 5.14 -1.49
C ASN A 18 -9.05 5.93 -0.46
N PRO A 19 -9.68 6.82 0.33
CA PRO A 19 -8.98 7.69 1.27
C PRO A 19 -8.13 6.95 2.30
N ALA A 20 -8.64 5.86 2.88
CA ALA A 20 -7.90 5.08 3.87
C ALA A 20 -6.65 4.43 3.25
N ARG A 21 -6.74 3.97 2.00
CA ARG A 21 -5.59 3.41 1.27
C ARG A 21 -4.56 4.48 0.94
N LEU A 22 -4.97 5.69 0.54
CA LEU A 22 -4.05 6.80 0.33
C LEU A 22 -3.31 7.16 1.64
N HIS A 23 -4.01 7.26 2.76
CA HIS A 23 -3.39 7.55 4.06
C HIS A 23 -2.37 6.47 4.48
N ILE A 24 -2.67 5.19 4.22
CA ILE A 24 -1.71 4.09 4.42
C ILE A 24 -0.46 4.28 3.55
N LEU A 25 -0.63 4.67 2.27
CA LEU A 25 0.50 4.87 1.36
C LEU A 25 1.34 6.08 1.73
N GLU A 26 0.73 7.18 2.18
CA GLU A 26 1.44 8.35 2.73
C GLU A 26 2.28 7.99 3.95
N HIS A 27 1.78 7.12 4.82
CA HIS A 27 2.55 6.60 5.94
C HIS A 27 3.73 5.74 5.45
N LEU A 28 3.47 4.80 4.53
CA LEU A 28 4.50 3.90 3.97
C LEU A 28 5.54 4.63 3.09
N ALA A 29 5.23 5.83 2.60
CA ALA A 29 6.20 6.68 1.91
C ALA A 29 7.33 7.16 2.85
N LYS A 30 7.10 7.15 4.17
CA LYS A 30 8.09 7.53 5.19
C LYS A 30 9.03 6.38 5.56
N GLY A 31 8.65 5.14 5.26
CA GLY A 31 9.43 3.95 5.60
C GLY A 31 8.56 2.69 5.68
N SER A 32 9.21 1.53 5.87
CA SER A 32 8.52 0.28 6.08
C SER A 32 7.88 0.23 7.48
N ALA A 33 6.71 -0.39 7.58
CA ALA A 33 5.95 -0.44 8.84
C ALA A 33 5.17 -1.75 8.98
N SER A 34 4.91 -2.17 10.23
CA SER A 34 4.06 -3.33 10.48
C SER A 34 2.57 -2.97 10.34
N VAL A 35 1.69 -3.96 10.23
CA VAL A 35 0.22 -3.73 10.19
C VAL A 35 -0.25 -2.97 11.43
N ASN A 36 0.36 -3.21 12.59
CA ASN A 36 -0.01 -2.53 13.84
C ASN A 36 0.38 -1.06 13.80
N ASP A 37 1.61 -0.76 13.39
CA ASP A 37 2.10 0.62 13.33
C ASP A 37 1.29 1.44 12.32
N ILE A 38 0.98 0.84 11.17
CA ILE A 38 0.12 1.45 10.15
C ILE A 38 -1.27 1.72 10.74
N ALA A 39 -1.91 0.71 11.35
CA ALA A 39 -3.25 0.84 11.91
C ALA A 39 -3.34 1.96 12.95
N GLN A 40 -2.32 2.08 13.80
CA GLN A 40 -2.21 3.17 14.77
C GLN A 40 -2.04 4.53 14.07
N ALA A 41 -1.11 4.62 13.11
CA ALA A 41 -0.82 5.87 12.41
C ALA A 41 -2.01 6.40 11.60
N VAL A 42 -2.79 5.50 10.99
CA VAL A 42 -3.95 5.88 10.17
C VAL A 42 -5.28 5.86 10.93
N ASN A 43 -5.25 5.59 12.25
CA ASN A 43 -6.41 5.50 13.12
C ASN A 43 -7.49 4.52 12.62
N LEU A 44 -7.07 3.31 12.23
CA LEU A 44 -7.96 2.24 11.77
C LEU A 44 -7.81 1.00 12.65
N LYS A 45 -8.84 0.14 12.61
CA LYS A 45 -8.72 -1.21 13.18
C LYS A 45 -7.70 -2.02 12.39
N GLN A 46 -6.96 -2.89 13.07
CA GLN A 46 -5.96 -3.77 12.46
C GLN A 46 -6.57 -4.65 11.34
N SER A 47 -7.78 -5.18 11.54
CA SER A 47 -8.47 -6.01 10.54
C SER A 47 -8.79 -5.27 9.25
N MET A 48 -9.28 -4.02 9.35
CA MET A 48 -9.53 -3.15 8.20
C MET A 48 -8.22 -2.75 7.51
N THR A 49 -7.19 -2.44 8.30
CA THR A 49 -5.86 -2.13 7.77
C THR A 49 -5.28 -3.31 6.99
N SER A 50 -5.40 -4.53 7.51
CA SER A 50 -4.97 -5.75 6.83
C SER A 50 -5.72 -5.97 5.50
N GLN A 51 -7.04 -5.73 5.48
CA GLN A 51 -7.83 -5.83 4.25
C GLN A 51 -7.40 -4.80 3.20
N HIS A 52 -7.12 -3.56 3.62
CA HIS A 52 -6.58 -2.53 2.73
C HIS A 52 -5.20 -2.92 2.19
N LEU A 53 -4.29 -3.41 3.04
CA LEU A 53 -2.97 -3.88 2.63
C LEU A 53 -3.05 -5.07 1.67
N ALA A 54 -4.01 -5.98 1.85
CA ALA A 54 -4.24 -7.08 0.92
C ALA A 54 -4.67 -6.57 -0.46
N SER A 55 -5.56 -5.58 -0.52
CA SER A 55 -5.97 -4.94 -1.78
C SER A 55 -4.84 -4.17 -2.45
N LEU A 56 -3.99 -3.50 -1.67
CA LEU A 56 -2.82 -2.78 -2.20
C LEU A 56 -1.76 -3.76 -2.71
N LEU A 57 -1.59 -4.89 -2.04
CA LEU A 57 -0.65 -5.95 -2.42
C LEU A 57 -1.09 -6.63 -3.72
N SER A 58 -2.39 -6.96 -3.86
CA SER A 58 -2.93 -7.57 -5.08
C SER A 58 -2.86 -6.63 -6.29
N ALA A 59 -2.96 -5.33 -6.06
CA ALA A 59 -2.75 -4.30 -7.08
C ALA A 59 -1.27 -3.98 -7.36
N GLY A 60 -0.34 -4.64 -6.65
CA GLY A 60 1.11 -4.45 -6.84
C GLY A 60 1.66 -3.12 -6.31
N VAL A 61 0.88 -2.35 -5.54
CA VAL A 61 1.25 -1.02 -5.02
C VAL A 61 2.24 -1.14 -3.86
N VAL A 62 2.04 -2.14 -3.01
CA VAL A 62 2.92 -2.44 -1.86
C VAL A 62 3.53 -3.82 -2.00
N ILE A 63 4.60 -4.04 -1.25
CA ILE A 63 5.20 -5.34 -0.98
C ILE A 63 5.44 -5.48 0.51
N TYR A 64 5.76 -6.69 0.95
CA TYR A 64 6.15 -6.93 2.33
C TYR A 64 7.34 -7.87 2.39
N GLU A 65 8.06 -7.79 3.49
CA GLU A 65 9.05 -8.77 3.91
C GLU A 65 8.70 -9.33 5.29
N LYS A 66 9.19 -10.53 5.57
CA LYS A 66 9.01 -11.15 6.88
C LYS A 66 10.07 -10.61 7.83
N SER A 67 9.65 -10.06 8.97
CA SER A 67 10.53 -9.61 10.05
C SER A 67 10.10 -10.28 11.34
N GLY A 68 10.84 -11.33 11.73
CA GLY A 68 10.46 -12.21 12.83
C GLY A 68 9.10 -12.86 12.60
N ASN A 69 8.14 -12.58 13.49
CA ASN A 69 6.76 -13.05 13.42
C ASN A 69 5.81 -12.07 12.70
N SER A 70 6.32 -10.92 12.25
CA SER A 70 5.53 -9.86 11.63
C SER A 70 5.85 -9.69 10.15
N ARG A 71 4.96 -9.00 9.44
CA ARG A 71 5.20 -8.51 8.09
C ARG A 71 5.45 -7.02 8.14
N LEU A 72 6.55 -6.57 7.51
CA LEU A 72 6.82 -5.16 7.29
C LEU A 72 6.44 -4.82 5.85
N TYR A 73 5.50 -3.91 5.70
CA TYR A 73 5.02 -3.43 4.40
C TYR A 73 5.83 -2.21 3.97
N ARG A 74 6.04 -2.07 2.66
CA ARG A 74 6.64 -0.88 2.04
C ARG A 74 6.04 -0.63 0.66
N LEU A 75 6.18 0.59 0.15
CA LEU A 75 5.86 0.88 -1.24
C LEU A 75 6.73 0.03 -2.18
N ARG A 76 6.13 -0.49 -3.26
CA ARG A 76 6.89 -1.15 -4.32
C ARG A 76 7.71 -0.08 -5.07
N ASP A 77 8.96 -0.37 -5.39
CA ASP A 77 9.93 0.58 -5.97
C ASP A 77 9.46 1.33 -7.24
N ILE A 78 8.49 0.79 -7.97
CA ILE A 78 7.85 1.49 -9.10
C ILE A 78 7.15 2.79 -8.69
N LEU A 79 6.75 2.92 -7.42
CA LEU A 79 6.09 4.11 -6.86
C LEU A 79 7.02 4.93 -5.96
N ALA A 80 8.08 4.33 -5.41
CA ALA A 80 9.03 5.01 -4.51
C ALA A 80 9.80 6.16 -5.18
N ARG A 81 9.79 6.25 -6.52
CA ARG A 81 10.46 7.30 -7.30
C ARG A 81 9.63 8.56 -7.53
N GLN A 82 8.36 8.61 -7.12
CA GLN A 82 7.56 9.83 -7.20
C GLN A 82 7.09 10.20 -5.80
N GLN A 83 7.66 11.26 -5.24
CA GLN A 83 7.15 11.86 -4.01
C GLN A 83 5.69 12.26 -4.26
N ILE A 84 4.76 11.51 -3.70
CA ILE A 84 3.34 11.86 -3.69
C ILE A 84 3.21 13.04 -2.70
N SER A 85 3.37 14.25 -3.22
CA SER A 85 2.80 15.45 -2.60
C SER A 85 1.44 15.66 -3.25
N LEU A 86 0.38 15.44 -2.47
CA LEU A 86 -0.96 15.94 -2.74
C LEU A 86 -1.20 17.18 -1.88
#